data_AF-A0A2M8N5L6-F1
#
_entry.id   AF-A0A2M8N5L6-F1
#
_cell.length_a   1.000
_cell.length_b   1.000
_cell.length_c   1.000
_cell.angle_alpha   90.00
_cell.angle_beta   90.00
_cell.angle_gamma   90.00
#
_symmetry.space_group_name_H-M   'P 1'
#
loop_
_entity.id
_entity.type
_entity.pdbx_description
1 polymer ?
#
loop_
_entity_poly.entity_id
_entity_poly.type
_entity_poly.pdbx_seq_one_letter_code
_entity_poly.pdbx_strand_id
1 'polypeptide(L)'
;ELGRQHGRKWFGTSVGFKIQQALDIVNSGQDVKTKLHRLYYEVGTTLNVPETVGAAFGVVAMAEGDPKQTAILAANLSGDADTVGAIACAISGTYAGFDAFHPDDIAVLEKDEVFTEYGVREIATGLEGLIGAQE
;
A
#
# COMPACT_ATOMS: atom_id res chain seq x y z
N GLU A 1 -12.20 10.32 -7.83
CA GLU A 1 -12.10 11.30 -8.95
C GLU A 1 -11.01 12.35 -8.75
N LEU A 2 -10.83 12.92 -7.55
CA LEU A 2 -9.80 13.94 -7.29
C LEU A 2 -8.40 13.56 -7.77
N GLY A 3 -7.93 12.33 -7.49
CA GLY A 3 -6.62 11.87 -7.95
C GLY A 3 -6.43 11.92 -9.47
N ARG A 4 -7.50 11.77 -10.27
CA ARG A 4 -7.42 11.88 -11.74
C ARG A 4 -7.08 13.29 -12.20
N GLN A 5 -7.46 14.32 -11.45
CA GLN A 5 -7.19 15.72 -11.78
C GLN A 5 -5.70 16.08 -11.61
N HIS A 6 -5.00 15.37 -10.72
CA HIS A 6 -3.57 15.58 -10.43
C HIS A 6 -2.65 14.58 -11.15
N GLY A 7 -3.20 13.45 -11.61
CA GLY A 7 -2.46 12.40 -12.30
C GLY A 7 -2.24 12.65 -13.79
N ARG A 8 -1.27 11.95 -14.38
CA ARG A 8 -1.07 11.91 -15.84
C ARG A 8 -2.03 10.92 -16.48
N LYS A 9 -2.51 11.23 -17.69
CA LYS A 9 -3.26 10.27 -18.50
C LYS A 9 -2.30 9.19 -19.00
N TRP A 10 -2.73 7.94 -18.89
CA TRP A 10 -1.94 6.77 -19.25
C TRP A 10 -2.76 5.81 -20.12
N PHE A 11 -2.08 5.08 -21.01
CA PHE A 11 -2.71 4.04 -21.81
C PHE A 11 -2.92 2.79 -20.96
N GLY A 12 -4.17 2.51 -20.59
CA GLY A 12 -4.51 1.33 -19.81
C GLY A 12 -5.95 1.35 -19.30
N THR A 13 -6.31 0.33 -18.51
CA THR A 13 -7.60 0.25 -17.82
C THR A 13 -7.76 1.40 -16.82
N SER A 14 -9.00 1.81 -16.54
CA SER A 14 -9.29 2.83 -15.53
C SER A 14 -8.78 2.39 -14.15
N VAL A 15 -7.95 3.21 -13.51
CA VAL A 15 -7.47 3.00 -12.13
C VAL A 15 -8.66 2.85 -11.17
N GLY A 16 -9.65 3.73 -11.26
CA GLY A 16 -10.84 3.65 -10.41
C GLY A 16 -11.64 2.36 -10.61
N PHE A 17 -11.68 1.84 -11.84
CA PHE A 17 -12.31 0.55 -12.10
C PHE A 17 -11.52 -0.61 -11.46
N LYS A 18 -10.19 -0.59 -11.54
CA LYS A 18 -9.33 -1.61 -10.92
C LYS A 18 -9.41 -1.58 -9.39
N ILE A 19 -9.52 -0.40 -8.79
CA ILE A 19 -9.81 -0.25 -7.36
C ILE A 19 -11.15 -0.91 -7.03
N GLN A 20 -12.23 -0.59 -7.77
CA GLN A 20 -13.53 -1.18 -7.52
C GLN A 20 -13.51 -2.72 -7.66
N GLN A 21 -12.87 -3.22 -8.71
CA GLN A 21 -12.69 -4.66 -8.94
C GLN A 21 -12.00 -5.34 -7.74
N ALA A 22 -10.95 -4.72 -7.19
CA ALA A 22 -10.25 -5.23 -6.01
C ALA A 22 -11.15 -5.25 -4.77
N LEU A 23 -11.94 -4.19 -4.54
CA LEU A 23 -12.88 -4.11 -3.42
C LEU A 23 -14.00 -5.15 -3.54
N ASP A 24 -14.50 -5.42 -4.73
CA ASP A 24 -15.51 -6.45 -4.97
C ASP A 24 -14.97 -7.85 -4.61
N ILE A 25 -13.69 -8.12 -4.89
CA ILE A 25 -13.02 -9.36 -4.48
C ILE A 25 -12.91 -9.42 -2.95
N VAL A 26 -12.48 -8.34 -2.30
CA VAL A 26 -12.36 -8.28 -0.83
C VAL A 26 -13.72 -8.51 -0.14
N ASN A 27 -14.81 -8.02 -0.74
CA ASN A 27 -16.17 -8.14 -0.22
C ASN A 27 -16.88 -9.47 -0.57
N SER A 28 -16.23 -10.37 -1.32
CA SER A 28 -16.84 -11.62 -1.82
C SER A 28 -17.15 -12.70 -0.76
N GLY A 29 -16.87 -12.45 0.52
CA GLY A 29 -17.07 -13.43 1.61
C GLY A 29 -16.12 -14.64 1.59
N GLN A 30 -15.16 -14.67 0.67
CA GLN A 30 -14.17 -15.75 0.54
C GLN A 30 -13.07 -15.65 1.60
N ASP A 31 -12.28 -16.71 1.76
CA ASP A 31 -11.10 -16.69 2.63
C ASP A 31 -9.97 -15.82 2.05
N VAL A 32 -9.04 -15.39 2.91
CA VAL A 32 -7.94 -14.48 2.57
C VAL A 32 -7.07 -15.02 1.43
N LYS A 33 -6.73 -16.31 1.43
CA LYS A 33 -5.87 -16.90 0.41
C LYS A 33 -6.55 -16.87 -0.95
N THR A 34 -7.84 -17.20 -1.00
CA THR A 34 -8.63 -17.11 -2.23
C THR A 34 -8.71 -15.66 -2.72
N LYS A 35 -8.92 -14.69 -1.84
CA LYS A 35 -8.94 -13.26 -2.21
C LYS A 35 -7.61 -12.77 -2.75
N LEU A 36 -6.48 -13.11 -2.14
CA LEU A 36 -5.14 -12.78 -2.65
C LEU A 36 -4.89 -13.38 -4.04
N HIS A 37 -5.28 -14.64 -4.23
CA HIS A 37 -5.17 -15.30 -5.54
C HIS A 37 -6.00 -14.56 -6.60
N ARG A 38 -7.24 -14.16 -6.26
CA ARG A 38 -8.09 -13.39 -7.15
C ARG A 38 -7.55 -11.98 -7.42
N LEU A 39 -6.96 -11.30 -6.44
CA LEU A 39 -6.27 -10.04 -6.67
C LEU A 39 -5.14 -10.22 -7.70
N TYR A 40 -4.32 -11.26 -7.56
CA TYR A 40 -3.25 -11.57 -8.52
C TYR A 40 -3.79 -11.85 -9.93
N TYR A 41 -4.79 -12.71 -10.08
CA TYR A 41 -5.26 -13.17 -11.40
C TYR A 41 -6.26 -12.23 -12.09
N GLU A 42 -7.13 -11.55 -11.34
CA GLU A 42 -8.24 -10.75 -11.90
C GLU A 42 -7.92 -9.25 -11.91
N VAL A 43 -7.25 -8.75 -10.87
CA VAL A 43 -6.81 -7.35 -10.81
C VAL A 43 -5.46 -7.18 -11.49
N GLY A 44 -4.53 -8.08 -11.24
CA GLY A 44 -3.16 -8.01 -11.73
C GLY A 44 -2.24 -7.34 -10.72
N THR A 45 -0.99 -7.79 -10.67
CA THR A 45 0.07 -7.29 -9.79
C THR A 45 1.37 -7.11 -10.58
N THR A 46 1.23 -6.63 -11.82
CA THR A 46 2.36 -6.31 -12.68
C THR A 46 2.86 -4.88 -12.43
N LEU A 47 3.82 -4.43 -13.25
CA LEU A 47 4.36 -3.07 -13.23
C LEU A 47 3.38 -2.01 -13.79
N ASN A 48 2.16 -2.40 -14.18
CA ASN A 48 1.18 -1.51 -14.80
C ASN A 48 0.36 -0.74 -13.76
N VAL A 49 0.37 0.60 -13.84
CA VAL A 49 -0.24 1.50 -12.84
C VAL A 49 -1.67 1.12 -12.41
N PRO A 50 -2.63 0.84 -13.30
CA PRO A 50 -3.99 0.48 -12.88
C PRO A 50 -4.04 -0.82 -12.07
N GLU A 51 -3.18 -1.78 -12.39
CA GLU A 51 -3.08 -3.06 -11.70
C GLU A 51 -2.44 -2.87 -10.33
N THR A 52 -1.27 -2.23 -10.28
CA THR A 52 -0.54 -1.92 -9.03
C THR A 52 -1.42 -1.14 -8.05
N VAL A 53 -2.08 -0.08 -8.51
CA VAL A 53 -2.95 0.74 -7.65
C VAL A 53 -4.18 -0.07 -7.21
N GLY A 54 -4.83 -0.80 -8.13
CA GLY A 54 -5.97 -1.65 -7.77
C GLY A 54 -5.61 -2.69 -6.72
N ALA A 55 -4.50 -3.40 -6.91
CA ALA A 55 -4.00 -4.39 -5.98
C ALA A 55 -3.66 -3.78 -4.62
N ALA A 56 -2.99 -2.63 -4.57
CA ALA A 56 -2.64 -1.94 -3.32
C ALA A 56 -3.90 -1.60 -2.51
N PHE A 57 -4.93 -1.03 -3.14
CA PHE A 57 -6.21 -0.76 -2.46
C PHE A 57 -6.91 -2.05 -2.00
N GLY A 58 -6.82 -3.13 -2.78
CA GLY A 58 -7.32 -4.45 -2.38
C GLY A 58 -6.62 -4.98 -1.12
N VAL A 59 -5.30 -4.86 -1.05
CA VAL A 59 -4.51 -5.27 0.12
C VAL A 59 -4.88 -4.44 1.35
N VAL A 60 -4.93 -3.11 1.23
CA VAL A 60 -5.31 -2.21 2.34
C VAL A 60 -6.70 -2.55 2.87
N ALA A 61 -7.68 -2.74 1.98
CA ALA A 61 -9.04 -3.08 2.38
C ALA A 61 -9.12 -4.46 3.04
N MET A 62 -8.34 -5.43 2.56
CA MET A 62 -8.30 -6.78 3.15
C MET A 62 -7.63 -6.80 4.53
N ALA A 63 -6.68 -5.90 4.77
CA ALA A 63 -6.03 -5.70 6.06
C ALA A 63 -6.82 -4.81 7.02
N GLU A 64 -7.95 -4.24 6.59
CA GLU A 64 -8.74 -3.26 7.35
C GLU A 64 -7.90 -2.05 7.80
N GLY A 65 -6.88 -1.69 7.02
CA GLY A 65 -5.97 -0.59 7.32
C GLY A 65 -4.89 -0.88 8.38
N ASP A 66 -4.79 -2.11 8.91
CA ASP A 66 -3.72 -2.49 9.82
C ASP A 66 -2.36 -2.56 9.08
N PRO A 67 -1.34 -1.77 9.46
CA PRO A 67 -0.10 -1.69 8.69
C PRO A 67 0.69 -3.00 8.63
N LYS A 68 0.71 -3.78 9.72
CA LYS A 68 1.46 -5.04 9.79
C LYS A 68 0.79 -6.10 8.93
N GLN A 69 -0.52 -6.24 9.05
CA GLN A 69 -1.31 -7.15 8.24
C GLN A 69 -1.25 -6.77 6.77
N THR A 70 -1.26 -5.48 6.43
CA THR A 70 -1.01 -5.00 5.06
C THR A 70 0.33 -5.49 4.53
N ALA A 71 1.42 -5.33 5.30
CA ALA A 71 2.74 -5.79 4.90
C ALA A 71 2.78 -7.32 4.68
N ILE A 72 2.16 -8.08 5.58
CA ILE A 72 2.07 -9.55 5.48
C ILE A 72 1.28 -9.96 4.22
N LEU A 73 0.12 -9.35 3.98
CA LEU A 73 -0.71 -9.66 2.81
C LEU A 73 -0.02 -9.28 1.50
N ALA A 74 0.64 -8.12 1.46
CA ALA A 74 1.42 -7.70 0.29
C ALA A 74 2.59 -8.64 0.02
N ALA A 75 3.34 -9.08 1.05
CA ALA A 75 4.45 -10.02 0.89
C ALA A 75 4.00 -11.42 0.41
N ASN A 76 2.74 -11.79 0.69
CA ASN A 76 2.12 -13.01 0.17
C ASN A 76 1.48 -12.83 -1.23
N LEU A 77 1.49 -11.61 -1.75
CA LEU A 77 1.15 -11.31 -3.13
C LEU A 77 2.33 -11.74 -4.03
N SER A 78 2.03 -12.20 -5.24
CA SER A 78 3.05 -12.49 -6.26
C SER A 78 3.19 -11.31 -7.23
N GLY A 79 4.17 -11.35 -8.14
CA GLY A 79 4.46 -10.28 -9.10
C GLY A 79 5.29 -9.16 -8.50
N ASP A 80 4.89 -7.91 -8.74
CA ASP A 80 5.50 -6.68 -8.24
C ASP A 80 5.03 -6.37 -6.80
N ALA A 81 5.25 -7.34 -5.93
CA ALA A 81 4.71 -7.35 -4.57
C ALA A 81 5.33 -6.27 -3.67
N ASP A 82 6.60 -5.94 -3.89
CA ASP A 82 7.32 -4.89 -3.16
C ASP A 82 6.76 -3.49 -3.49
N THR A 83 6.50 -3.17 -4.76
CA THR A 83 5.88 -1.90 -5.12
C THR A 83 4.45 -1.79 -4.59
N VAL A 84 3.64 -2.86 -4.75
CA VAL A 84 2.28 -2.91 -4.21
C VAL A 84 2.30 -2.76 -2.68
N GLY A 85 3.21 -3.47 -2.02
CA GLY A 85 3.40 -3.42 -0.58
C GLY A 85 3.83 -2.04 -0.08
N ALA A 86 4.79 -1.39 -0.74
CA ALA A 86 5.23 -0.06 -0.39
C ALA A 86 4.07 0.95 -0.44
N ILE A 87 3.26 0.92 -1.50
CA ILE A 87 2.09 1.80 -1.64
C ILE A 87 1.02 1.47 -0.58
N ALA A 88 0.69 0.19 -0.41
CA ALA A 88 -0.34 -0.24 0.53
C ALA A 88 0.03 0.07 2.00
N CYS A 89 1.29 -0.17 2.38
CA CYS A 89 1.81 0.15 3.71
C CYS A 89 1.88 1.66 3.95
N ALA A 90 2.24 2.47 2.94
CA ALA A 90 2.21 3.92 3.07
C ALA A 90 0.78 4.43 3.36
N ILE A 91 -0.23 3.89 2.66
CA ILE A 91 -1.65 4.19 2.90
C ILE A 91 -2.06 3.74 4.30
N SER A 92 -1.78 2.49 4.67
CA SER A 92 -2.19 1.92 5.97
C SER A 92 -1.51 2.62 7.15
N GLY A 93 -0.21 2.93 7.05
CA GLY A 93 0.53 3.66 8.07
C GLY A 93 0.04 5.09 8.25
N THR A 94 -0.33 5.78 7.16
CA THR A 94 -0.96 7.11 7.24
C THR A 94 -2.34 7.03 7.89
N TYR A 95 -3.12 6.00 7.55
CA TYR A 95 -4.47 5.81 8.07
C TYR A 95 -4.50 5.45 9.56
N ALA A 96 -3.62 4.54 10.00
CA ALA A 96 -3.58 4.03 11.37
C ALA A 96 -2.72 4.87 12.32
N GLY A 97 -1.77 5.65 11.77
CA GLY A 97 -0.81 6.43 12.55
C GLY A 97 0.43 5.63 12.97
N PHE A 98 1.47 6.33 13.41
CA PHE A 98 2.76 5.72 13.76
C PHE A 98 2.67 4.77 14.96
N ASP A 99 1.78 5.04 15.92
CA ASP A 99 1.61 4.20 17.11
C ASP A 99 0.97 2.83 16.82
N ALA A 100 0.47 2.61 15.59
CA ALA A 100 -0.06 1.31 15.17
C ALA A 100 1.05 0.27 14.90
N PHE A 101 2.30 0.70 14.72
CA PHE A 101 3.42 -0.21 14.51
C PHE A 101 3.92 -0.79 15.84
N HIS A 102 4.12 -2.10 15.89
CA HIS A 102 4.67 -2.73 17.09
C HIS A 102 6.15 -2.32 17.28
N PRO A 103 6.60 -1.97 18.50
CA PRO A 103 7.97 -1.53 18.74
C PRO A 103 9.04 -2.50 18.25
N ASP A 104 8.79 -3.81 18.32
CA ASP A 104 9.73 -4.81 17.82
C ASP A 104 9.90 -4.76 16.30
N ASP A 105 8.83 -4.47 15.54
CA ASP A 105 8.92 -4.35 14.09
C ASP A 105 9.74 -3.12 13.70
N ILE A 106 9.55 -2.01 14.43
CA ILE A 106 10.35 -0.78 14.26
C ILE A 106 11.82 -1.08 14.58
N ALA A 107 12.09 -1.75 15.70
CA ALA A 107 13.45 -2.08 16.12
C ALA A 107 14.19 -3.00 15.14
N VAL A 108 13.47 -3.81 14.35
CA VAL A 108 14.05 -4.60 13.25
C VAL A 108 14.47 -3.68 12.11
N LEU A 109 13.61 -2.76 11.68
CA LEU A 109 13.91 -1.82 10.59
C LEU A 109 15.06 -0.88 10.96
N GLU A 110 15.12 -0.39 12.20
CA GLU A 110 16.18 0.52 12.66
C GLU A 110 17.55 -0.16 12.82
N LYS A 111 17.60 -1.49 12.84
CA LYS A 111 18.85 -2.25 12.81
C LYS A 111 19.34 -2.53 11.39
N ASP A 112 18.47 -2.34 10.38
CA ASP A 112 18.84 -2.53 8.99
C ASP A 112 19.70 -1.36 8.52
N GLU A 113 20.88 -1.68 7.98
CA GLU A 113 21.87 -0.68 7.57
C GLU A 113 21.35 0.17 6.40
N VAL A 114 20.61 -0.44 5.47
CA VAL A 114 20.03 0.25 4.31
C VAL A 114 18.93 1.20 4.76
N PHE A 115 17.99 0.75 5.60
CA PHE A 115 16.93 1.59 6.15
C PHE A 115 17.52 2.79 6.92
N THR A 116 18.58 2.56 7.68
CA THR A 116 19.29 3.62 8.40
C THR A 116 19.99 4.59 7.45
N GLU A 117 20.66 4.11 6.40
CA GLU A 117 21.31 4.95 5.39
C GLU A 117 20.33 5.89 4.68
N TYR A 118 19.09 5.44 4.44
CA TYR A 118 18.05 6.28 3.85
C TYR A 118 17.56 7.41 4.77
N GLY A 119 17.88 7.42 6.07
CA GLY A 119 17.50 8.50 7.00
C GLY A 119 15.98 8.71 7.08
N VAL A 120 15.21 7.61 7.16
CA VAL A 120 13.74 7.65 7.02
C VAL A 120 13.07 8.51 8.09
N ARG A 121 13.57 8.51 9.34
CA ARG A 121 13.02 9.34 10.43
C ARG A 121 13.28 10.82 10.20
N GLU A 122 14.48 11.15 9.73
CA GLU A 122 14.88 12.51 9.40
C GLU A 122 14.06 13.06 8.24
N ILE A 123 13.83 12.25 7.21
CA ILE A 123 12.94 12.58 6.09
C ILE A 123 11.52 12.82 6.59
N ALA A 124 10.96 11.92 7.41
CA ALA A 124 9.61 12.07 7.93
C ALA A 124 9.44 13.34 8.78
N THR A 125 10.37 13.61 9.70
CA THR A 125 10.37 14.81 10.54
C THR A 125 10.56 16.08 9.71
N GLY A 126 11.42 16.02 8.69
CA GLY A 126 11.62 17.14 7.75
C GLY A 126 10.36 17.46 6.95
N LEU A 127 9.64 16.45 6.47
CA LEU A 127 8.36 16.60 5.77
C LEU A 127 7.29 17.20 6.69
N GLU A 128 7.19 16.74 7.94
CA GLU A 128 6.29 17.32 8.94
C GLU A 128 6.58 18.81 9.17
N GLY A 129 7.86 19.18 9.29
CA GLY A 129 8.27 20.58 9.41
C GLY A 129 7.90 21.45 8.21
N LEU A 130 7.94 20.91 6.99
CA LEU A 130 7.51 21.63 5.78
C LEU A 130 6.00 21.87 5.74
N ILE A 131 5.20 20.92 6.23
CA ILE A 131 3.74 21.02 6.28
C ILE A 131 3.33 21.97 7.41
N GLY A 132 3.92 21.83 8.61
CA GLY A 132 3.64 22.69 9.76
C GLY A 132 4.10 24.15 9.60
N ALA A 133 5.03 24.43 8.69
CA ALA A 133 5.43 25.79 8.33
C ALA A 133 4.49 26.48 7.32
N GLN A 134 3.48 25.78 6.81
CA GLN A 134 2.46 26.32 5.89
C GLN A 134 1.15 26.73 6.59
N GLU A 135 1.05 26.55 7.91
CA GLU A 135 -0.01 27.10 8.77
C GLU A 135 0.47 28.35 9.53
#